data_AF-A0A7X7FTT7-F1
#
_entry.id   AF-A0A7X7FTT7-F1
#
_cell.length_a   1.000
_cell.length_b   1.000
_cell.length_c   1.000
_cell.angle_alpha   90.00
_cell.angle_beta   90.00
_cell.angle_gamma   90.00
#
_symmetry.space_group_name_H-M   'P 1'
#
loop_
_entity.id
_entity.type
_entity.pdbx_description
1 polymer ?
#
loop_
_entity_poly.entity_id
_entity_poly.type
_entity_poly.pdbx_seq_one_letter_code
_entity_poly.pdbx_strand_id
1 'polypeptide(L)'
;MKKIANSRIVIIFALIVIAMLIRLLPHPQNFTPIAAIALFSGALLGKKWYAFIVPMVIMLLSDIVLGFHSTMWAVYLSFALVIVLGMFLCRTMRFTHVFFTALLSSVLFFV
;
A
#
# COMPACT_ATOMS: atom_id res chain seq x y z
N MET A 1 -16.58 11.44 22.84
CA MET A 1 -16.09 11.63 21.44
C MET A 1 -15.23 10.45 20.96
N LYS A 2 -15.78 9.23 20.84
CA LYS A 2 -15.04 8.00 20.47
C LYS A 2 -15.36 7.43 19.06
N LYS A 3 -16.27 8.06 18.30
CA LYS A 3 -16.83 7.50 17.06
C LYS A 3 -15.97 7.70 15.79
N ILE A 4 -15.06 8.68 15.79
CA ILE A 4 -14.29 9.11 14.61
C ILE A 4 -13.17 8.11 14.24
N ALA A 5 -12.64 7.36 15.22
CA ALA A 5 -11.63 6.33 14.96
C ALA A 5 -12.21 5.16 14.16
N ASN A 6 -13.47 4.80 14.41
CA ASN A 6 -14.13 3.66 13.76
C ASN A 6 -14.40 3.94 12.27
N SER A 7 -14.89 5.14 11.93
CA SER A 7 -15.16 5.51 10.54
C SER A 7 -13.89 5.57 9.68
N ARG A 8 -12.77 6.03 10.24
CA ARG A 8 -11.48 6.03 9.52
C ARG A 8 -11.00 4.62 9.20
N ILE A 9 -11.09 3.70 10.16
CA ILE A 9 -10.72 2.30 9.96
C ILE A 9 -11.62 1.66 8.90
N VAL A 10 -12.93 1.94 8.94
CA VAL A 10 -13.89 1.43 7.93
C VAL A 10 -13.55 1.95 6.53
N ILE A 11 -13.22 3.23 6.37
CA ILE A 11 -12.83 3.79 5.06
C ILE A 11 -11.52 3.16 4.56
N ILE A 12 -10.53 3.02 5.43
CA ILE A 12 -9.25 2.37 5.09
C ILE A 12 -9.49 0.93 4.65
N PHE A 13 -10.30 0.19 5.40
CA PHE A 13 -10.67 -1.18 5.06
C PHE A 13 -11.44 -1.28 3.74
N ALA A 14 -12.37 -0.37 3.48
CA ALA A 14 -13.10 -0.32 2.21
C ALA A 14 -12.16 -0.05 1.03
N LEU A 15 -11.22 0.90 1.15
CA LEU A 15 -10.22 1.19 0.12
C LEU A 15 -9.30 -0.01 -0.16
N ILE A 16 -8.92 -0.73 0.90
CA ILE A 16 -8.14 -1.97 0.82
C ILE A 16 -8.90 -3.04 0.02
N VAL A 17 -10.17 -3.27 0.35
CA VAL A 17 -11.01 -4.27 -0.34
C VAL A 17 -11.18 -3.90 -1.81
N ILE A 18 -11.45 -2.63 -2.12
CA ILE A 18 -11.57 -2.14 -3.50
C ILE A 18 -10.28 -2.40 -4.28
N ALA A 19 -9.12 -2.11 -3.70
CA ALA A 19 -7.85 -2.34 -4.37
C ALA A 19 -7.54 -3.81 -4.62
N MET A 20 -7.89 -4.68 -3.66
CA MET A 20 -7.80 -6.13 -3.83
C MET A 20 -8.69 -6.61 -4.99
N LEU A 21 -9.92 -6.09 -5.09
CA LEU A 21 -10.84 -6.43 -6.18
C LEU A 21 -10.34 -5.92 -7.54
N ILE A 22 -9.79 -4.70 -7.61
CA ILE A 22 -9.19 -4.17 -8.85
C ILE A 22 -8.03 -5.05 -9.31
N ARG A 23 -7.24 -5.60 -8.39
CA ARG A 23 -6.15 -6.53 -8.73
C ARG A 23 -6.66 -7.87 -9.27
N LEU A 24 -7.86 -8.31 -8.87
CA LEU A 24 -8.48 -9.52 -9.41
C LEU A 24 -9.06 -9.32 -10.82
N LEU A 25 -9.45 -8.08 -11.16
CA LEU A 25 -9.88 -7.76 -12.51
C LEU A 25 -8.70 -7.75 -13.49
N PRO A 26 -8.94 -8.01 -14.78
CA PRO A 26 -7.90 -7.85 -15.81
C PRO A 26 -7.48 -6.37 -15.85
N HIS A 27 -6.33 -6.08 -15.28
CA HIS A 27 -5.73 -4.76 -15.23
C HIS A 27 -4.34 -4.82 -15.90
N PRO A 28 -3.86 -3.71 -16.48
CA PRO A 28 -2.49 -3.64 -16.94
C PRO A 28 -1.52 -3.91 -15.79
N GLN A 29 -0.42 -4.60 -16.09
CA GLN A 29 0.64 -4.85 -15.11
C GLN A 29 1.03 -3.53 -14.43
N ASN A 30 1.20 -3.56 -13.10
CA ASN A 30 1.59 -2.40 -12.28
C ASN A 30 0.53 -1.29 -12.09
N PHE A 31 -0.66 -1.41 -12.69
CA PHE A 31 -1.76 -0.46 -12.50
C PHE A 31 -2.66 -0.84 -11.30
N THR A 32 -2.04 -1.21 -10.18
CA THR A 32 -2.80 -1.61 -8.96
C THR A 32 -2.75 -0.51 -7.90
N PRO A 33 -3.86 -0.29 -7.15
CA PRO A 33 -3.87 0.71 -6.07
C PRO A 33 -3.04 0.31 -4.84
N ILE A 34 -2.36 -0.85 -4.88
CA ILE A 34 -1.63 -1.42 -3.75
C ILE A 34 -0.42 -0.54 -3.39
N ALA A 35 0.23 0.13 -4.35
CA ALA A 35 1.33 1.05 -4.06
C ALA A 35 0.87 2.25 -3.24
N ALA A 36 -0.29 2.80 -3.58
CA ALA A 36 -0.91 3.87 -2.81
C ALA A 36 -1.29 3.40 -1.40
N ILE A 37 -1.83 2.18 -1.26
CA ILE A 37 -2.16 1.60 0.05
C ILE A 37 -0.90 1.35 0.87
N ALA A 38 0.18 0.84 0.29
CA ALA A 38 1.46 0.60 0.94
C ALA A 38 2.09 1.91 1.46
N LEU A 39 2.04 2.98 0.67
CA LEU A 39 2.52 4.29 1.08
C LEU A 39 1.62 4.91 2.17
N PHE A 40 0.30 4.78 2.01
CA PHE A 40 -0.69 5.30 2.95
C PHE A 40 -0.68 4.54 4.28
N SER A 41 -0.47 3.23 4.25
CA SER A 41 -0.37 2.39 5.44
C SER A 41 0.85 2.79 6.27
N GLY A 42 2.00 3.04 5.64
CA GLY A 42 3.19 3.60 6.29
C GLY A 42 2.97 5.01 6.85
N ALA A 43 2.21 5.84 6.15
CA ALA A 43 1.98 7.23 6.52
C ALA A 43 0.97 7.44 7.68
N LEU A 44 -0.14 6.67 7.70
CA LEU A 44 -1.25 6.91 8.63
C LEU A 44 -1.41 5.85 9.73
N LEU A 45 -1.01 4.60 9.51
CA LEU A 45 -1.13 3.58 10.53
C LEU A 45 0.04 3.74 11.50
N GLY A 46 -0.13 4.61 12.50
CA GLY A 46 0.89 4.97 13.49
C GLY A 46 1.53 3.79 14.26
N LYS A 47 1.03 2.56 14.09
CA LYS A 47 1.66 1.31 14.52
C LYS A 47 2.31 0.60 13.33
N LYS A 48 3.65 0.58 13.32
CA LYS A 48 4.51 0.00 12.26
C LYS A 48 4.07 -1.39 11.80
N TRP A 49 3.55 -2.24 12.70
CA TRP A 49 3.12 -3.59 12.34
C TRP A 49 1.91 -3.62 11.39
N TYR A 50 0.91 -2.77 11.63
CA TYR A 50 -0.27 -2.71 10.75
C TYR A 50 0.08 -2.15 9.36
N ALA A 51 1.08 -1.27 9.28
CA ALA A 51 1.56 -0.71 8.03
C ALA A 51 2.10 -1.78 7.06
N PHE A 52 2.73 -2.84 7.60
CA PHE A 52 3.25 -3.96 6.81
C PHE A 52 2.24 -5.08 6.60
N ILE A 53 1.51 -5.47 7.65
CA ILE A 53 0.58 -6.60 7.59
C ILE A 53 -0.49 -6.35 6.52
N VAL A 54 -1.03 -5.13 6.46
CA VAL A 54 -2.15 -4.83 5.56
C VAL A 54 -1.77 -5.03 4.08
N PRO A 55 -0.74 -4.37 3.52
CA PRO A 55 -0.35 -4.58 2.12
C PRO A 55 0.12 -6.01 1.84
N MET A 56 0.90 -6.61 2.74
CA MET A 56 1.43 -7.97 2.55
C MET A 56 0.33 -9.03 2.50
N VAL A 57 -0.67 -8.95 3.38
CA VAL A 57 -1.80 -9.88 3.38
C VAL A 57 -2.62 -9.73 2.11
N ILE A 58 -2.88 -8.50 1.66
CA ILE A 58 -3.61 -8.25 0.40
C ILE A 58 -2.85 -8.86 -0.78
N MET A 59 -1.54 -8.64 -0.84
CA MET A 59 -0.72 -9.21 -1.90
C MET A 59 -0.78 -10.73 -1.89
N LEU A 60 -0.58 -11.35 -0.74
CA LEU A 60 -0.57 -12.80 -0.59
C LEU A 60 -1.93 -13.41 -0.95
N LEU A 61 -3.03 -12.79 -0.54
CA LEU A 61 -4.38 -13.25 -0.90
C LEU A 61 -4.66 -13.12 -2.40
N SER A 62 -4.26 -12.01 -3.02
CA SER A 62 -4.41 -11.84 -4.48
C SER A 62 -3.50 -12.81 -5.26
N ASP A 63 -2.30 -13.07 -4.77
CA ASP A 63 -1.31 -13.95 -5.40
C ASP A 63 -1.74 -15.43 -5.36
N ILE A 64 -2.43 -15.86 -4.30
CA ILE A 64 -3.05 -17.20 -4.25
C ILE A 64 -4.05 -17.40 -5.40
N VAL A 65 -4.75 -16.33 -5.81
CA VAL A 65 -5.76 -16.39 -6.88
C VAL A 65 -5.12 -16.23 -8.26
N LEU A 66 -4.11 -15.36 -8.41
CA LEU A 66 -3.45 -15.06 -9.69
C LEU A 66 -2.35 -16.08 -10.06
N GLY A 67 -1.82 -16.84 -9.09
CA GLY A 67 -0.75 -17.81 -9.27
C GLY A 67 0.64 -17.24 -8.94
N PHE A 68 1.52 -18.11 -8.44
CA PHE A 68 2.89 -17.75 -8.05
C PHE A 68 3.82 -17.58 -9.25
N HIS A 69 4.63 -16.51 -9.26
CA HIS A 69 5.58 -16.22 -10.33
C HIS A 69 6.96 -15.79 -9.78
N SER A 70 8.03 -16.07 -10.52
CA SER A 70 9.43 -15.91 -10.06
C SER A 70 9.83 -14.47 -9.69
N THR A 71 9.08 -13.46 -10.11
CA THR A 71 9.33 -12.04 -9.79
C THR A 71 8.67 -11.58 -8.49
N MET A 72 7.90 -12.43 -7.80
CA MET A 72 7.17 -12.03 -6.58
C MET A 72 8.09 -11.46 -5.51
N TRP A 73 9.24 -12.07 -5.26
CA TRP A 73 10.16 -11.60 -4.22
C TRP A 73 10.56 -10.13 -4.41
N ALA A 74 10.78 -9.71 -5.66
CA ALA A 74 11.12 -8.34 -6.00
C ALA A 74 9.93 -7.40 -5.74
N VAL A 75 8.72 -7.81 -6.14
CA VAL A 75 7.49 -7.03 -5.90
C VAL A 75 7.24 -6.84 -4.40
N TYR A 76 7.37 -7.90 -3.59
CA TYR A 76 7.21 -7.82 -2.14
C TYR A 76 8.27 -6.91 -1.50
N LEU A 77 9.51 -6.96 -1.98
CA LEU A 77 10.59 -6.09 -1.53
C LEU A 77 10.32 -4.62 -1.87
N SER A 78 9.90 -4.32 -3.10
CA SER A 78 9.55 -2.95 -3.53
C SER A 78 8.41 -2.38 -2.68
N PHE A 79 7.35 -3.15 -2.42
CA PHE A 79 6.28 -2.70 -1.53
C PHE A 79 6.76 -2.50 -0.09
N ALA A 80 7.64 -3.36 0.42
CA ALA A 80 8.24 -3.16 1.74
C ALA A 80 9.01 -1.83 1.81
N LEU A 81 9.79 -1.49 0.78
CA LEU A 81 10.50 -0.21 0.69
C LEU A 81 9.55 0.98 0.57
N VAL A 82 8.45 0.85 -0.19
CA VAL A 82 7.41 1.89 -0.31
C VAL A 82 6.74 2.16 1.05
N ILE A 83 6.48 1.12 1.84
CA ILE A 83 5.93 1.27 3.21
C ILE A 83 6.93 2.03 4.10
N VAL A 84 8.22 1.68 4.01
CA VAL A 84 9.29 2.38 4.75
C VAL A 84 9.35 3.85 4.36
N LEU A 85 9.29 4.17 3.07
CA LEU A 85 9.21 5.54 2.60
C LEU A 85 7.99 6.27 3.14
N GLY A 86 6.81 5.66 3.09
CA GLY A 86 5.58 6.22 3.67
C GLY A 86 5.74 6.54 5.15
N MET A 87 6.39 5.68 5.92
CA MET A 87 6.65 5.91 7.36
C MET A 87 7.61 7.08 7.61
N PHE A 88 8.66 7.24 6.81
CA PHE A 88 9.67 8.28 7.02
C PHE A 88 9.25 9.65 6.46
N LEU A 89 8.76 9.69 5.21
CA LEU A 89 8.50 10.95 4.51
C LEU A 89 7.15 11.58 4.86
N CYS A 90 6.10 10.80 5.14
CA CYS A 90 4.80 11.34 5.54
C CYS A 90 4.70 11.70 7.04
N ARG A 91 5.83 11.64 7.77
CA ARG A 91 5.88 12.06 9.18
C ARG A 91 5.51 13.55 9.35
N THR A 92 5.69 14.35 8.30
CA THR A 92 5.07 15.66 8.17
C THR A 92 4.06 15.65 7.03
N MET A 93 2.77 15.82 7.34
CA MET A 93 1.63 15.85 6.40
C MET A 93 1.61 17.12 5.52
N ARG A 94 2.77 17.50 4.96
CA ARG A 94 2.91 18.64 4.04
C ARG A 94 2.73 18.14 2.62
N PHE A 95 2.01 18.91 1.80
CA PHE A 95 1.76 18.59 0.39
C PHE A 95 3.04 18.22 -0.38
N THR A 96 4.12 18.97 -0.16
CA THR A 96 5.43 18.71 -0.79
C THR A 96 5.97 17.33 -0.48
N HIS A 97 5.93 16.91 0.79
CA HIS A 97 6.41 15.59 1.17
C HIS A 97 5.57 14.51 0.48
N VAL A 98 4.25 14.59 0.57
CA VAL A 98 3.34 13.63 -0.06
C VAL A 98 3.60 13.51 -1.57
N PHE A 99 3.74 14.64 -2.27
CA PHE A 99 4.03 14.67 -3.71
C PHE A 99 5.35 13.96 -4.05
N PHE A 100 6.44 14.31 -3.38
CA PHE A 100 7.74 13.67 -3.62
C PHE A 100 7.75 12.20 -3.21
N THR A 101 7.07 11.82 -2.13
CA THR A 101 7.00 10.41 -1.70
C THR A 101 6.25 9.56 -2.72
N ALA A 102 5.14 10.06 -3.27
CA ALA A 102 4.39 9.39 -4.32
C ALA A 102 5.28 9.19 -5.57
N LEU A 103 6.02 10.22 -5.99
CA LEU A 103 6.93 10.13 -7.13
C LEU A 103 8.05 9.11 -6.86
N LEU A 104 8.70 9.17 -5.70
CA LEU A 104 9.78 8.25 -5.32
C LEU A 104 9.28 6.79 -5.25
N SER A 105 8.07 6.59 -4.72
CA SER A 105 7.48 5.25 -4.62
C SER A 105 7.21 4.64 -5.99
N SER A 106 6.79 5.46 -6.96
CA SER A 106 6.60 5.02 -8.34
C SER A 106 7.94 4.62 -8.97
N VAL A 107 8.97 5.46 -8.82
CA VAL A 107 10.31 5.17 -9.35
C VAL A 107 10.87 3.87 -8.75
N LEU A 108 10.78 3.69 -7.43
CA LEU A 108 11.25 2.47 -6.75
C LEU A 108 10.48 1.20 -7.13
N PHE A 109 9.25 1.33 -7.59
CA PHE A 109 8.47 0.19 -8.00
C PHE A 109 8.79 -0.26 -9.44
N PHE A 110 9.18 0.68 -10.30
CA PHE A 110 9.46 0.43 -11.71
C PHE A 110 10.95 0.21 -12.06
N VAL A 111 11.87 0.59 -11.17
CA VAL A 111 13.32 0.36 -11.28
C VAL A 111 13.70 -0.91 -10.54
#